data_AF-A0AAV8QZ41-F1
#
_entry.id   AF-A0AAV8QZ41-F1
#
_cell.length_a   1.000
_cell.length_b   1.000
_cell.length_c   1.000
_cell.angle_alpha   90.00
_cell.angle_beta   90.00
_cell.angle_gamma   90.00
#
_symmetry.space_group_name_H-M   'P 1'
#
loop_
_entity.id
_entity.type
_entity.pdbx_description
1 polymer ?
#
loop_
_entity_poly.entity_id
_entity_poly.type
_entity_poly.pdbx_seq_one_letter_code
_entity_poly.pdbx_strand_id
1 'polypeptide(L)'
;MARRVLVTGGAGYIGSHTVLQLLLEGFSVVVVDNLDNSSVVAVQRVAQLAGEFGKNLAFHRFDIRDKEALEKVFATSKFDAVIHFAGLKAVGESVQKPLIYYKNNIIGTITLLEVMAAHGCKKLVFSSSATVYGWPKDLPCTEESPLCAMNPYGRTKLMIEEICRDIHHADGDWKIMLLRYFNPVGAHPSGQIGEDPCGIPNNLMPLVQQVAVGRRPTLAVFGNDYPTKDGTGVRDYIHVVDLADGHIAALQKFFEDPNIGCEVYNLGTGKGTSVLEMVAVFEKASGKKIPLVMAGRRPGDAETLYACTVKAEKELSWKAKYGIEEMCRDQWNWATKNPWGYRSPDPPN
;
A
#
# COMPACT_ATOMS: atom_id res chain seq x y z
N MET A 1 21.03 -2.02 20.30
CA MET A 1 21.09 -1.36 18.97
C MET A 1 19.67 -1.21 18.46
N ALA A 2 19.38 -0.16 17.69
CA ALA A 2 18.08 -0.05 17.01
C ALA A 2 17.88 -1.22 16.05
N ARG A 3 16.66 -1.76 15.99
CA ARG A 3 16.31 -2.80 15.03
C ARG A 3 16.37 -2.21 13.62
N ARG A 4 16.87 -2.98 12.65
CA ARG A 4 17.06 -2.54 11.27
C ARG A 4 16.07 -3.23 10.34
N VAL A 5 15.32 -2.45 9.58
CA VAL A 5 14.29 -2.93 8.66
C VAL A 5 14.63 -2.50 7.23
N LEU A 6 14.60 -3.45 6.30
CA LEU A 6 14.61 -3.14 4.86
C LEU A 6 13.17 -2.88 4.41
N VAL A 7 12.94 -1.76 3.72
CA VAL A 7 11.64 -1.42 3.14
C VAL A 7 11.80 -1.28 1.63
N THR A 8 11.40 -2.32 0.90
CA THR A 8 11.38 -2.25 -0.57
C THR A 8 10.12 -1.49 -1.03
N GLY A 9 10.23 -0.64 -2.04
CA GLY A 9 9.14 0.25 -2.46
C GLY A 9 8.86 1.37 -1.45
N GLY A 10 9.83 1.68 -0.59
CA GLY A 10 9.69 2.62 0.54
C GLY A 10 9.57 4.09 0.13
N ALA A 11 9.83 4.45 -1.13
CA ALA A 11 9.55 5.80 -1.63
C ALA A 11 8.10 5.94 -2.15
N GLY A 12 7.40 4.82 -2.35
CA GLY A 12 6.00 4.80 -2.77
C GLY A 12 5.03 5.30 -1.70
N TYR A 13 3.75 5.41 -2.07
CA TYR A 13 2.71 6.01 -1.22
C TYR A 13 2.61 5.38 0.18
N ILE A 14 2.32 4.09 0.30
CA ILE A 14 2.20 3.42 1.60
C ILE A 14 3.59 3.34 2.26
N GLY A 15 4.61 2.99 1.46
CA GLY A 15 5.98 2.87 1.90
C GLY A 15 6.51 4.10 2.64
N SER A 16 6.30 5.30 2.10
CA SER A 16 6.80 6.54 2.72
C SER A 16 6.16 6.82 4.08
N HIS A 17 4.87 6.51 4.24
CA HIS A 17 4.17 6.65 5.52
C HIS A 17 4.67 5.63 6.53
N THR A 18 4.86 4.37 6.12
CA THR A 18 5.43 3.32 6.98
C THR A 18 6.87 3.62 7.38
N VAL A 19 7.71 4.10 6.46
CA VAL A 19 9.10 4.50 6.76
C VAL A 19 9.12 5.62 7.80
N LEU A 20 8.25 6.63 7.68
CA LEU A 20 8.16 7.68 8.69
C LEU A 20 7.80 7.12 10.08
N GLN A 21 6.76 6.27 10.17
CA GLN A 21 6.38 5.67 11.44
C GLN A 21 7.51 4.80 12.04
N LEU A 22 8.23 4.03 11.21
CA LEU A 22 9.38 3.25 11.65
C LEU A 22 10.48 4.14 12.26
N LEU A 23 10.82 5.25 11.61
CA LEU A 23 11.85 6.16 12.11
C LEU A 23 11.44 6.80 13.44
N LEU A 24 10.18 7.20 13.57
CA LEU A 24 9.63 7.78 14.80
C LEU A 24 9.59 6.76 15.96
N GLU A 25 9.43 5.48 15.66
CA GLU A 25 9.54 4.36 16.62
C GLU A 25 11.01 3.95 16.89
N GLY A 26 11.98 4.70 16.38
CA GLY A 26 13.41 4.50 16.66
C GLY A 26 14.08 3.39 15.86
N PHE A 27 13.44 2.87 14.81
CA PHE A 27 14.07 1.89 13.91
C PHE A 27 15.15 2.54 13.04
N SER A 28 16.11 1.72 12.60
CA SER A 28 16.95 2.03 11.45
C SER A 28 16.32 1.48 10.18
N VAL A 29 16.17 2.32 9.16
CA VAL A 29 15.42 1.95 7.95
C VAL A 29 16.31 2.08 6.73
N VAL A 30 16.36 1.02 5.93
CA VAL A 30 16.99 1.05 4.61
C VAL A 30 15.88 0.94 3.57
N VAL A 31 15.77 1.92 2.68
CA VAL A 31 14.80 1.92 1.59
C VAL A 31 15.49 1.49 0.30
N VAL A 32 14.85 0.57 -0.43
CA VAL A 32 15.19 0.23 -1.82
C VAL A 32 14.00 0.55 -2.71
N ASP A 33 14.20 1.40 -3.71
CA ASP A 33 13.13 1.79 -4.65
C ASP A 33 13.75 2.17 -6.01
N ASN A 34 13.13 1.74 -7.12
CA ASN A 34 13.61 2.09 -8.46
C ASN A 34 13.09 3.46 -8.95
N LEU A 35 12.09 4.02 -8.24
CA LEU A 35 11.39 5.28 -8.51
C LEU A 35 10.44 5.26 -9.72
N ASP A 36 10.01 4.08 -10.19
CA ASP A 36 9.11 3.96 -11.35
C ASP A 36 7.75 4.62 -11.13
N ASN A 37 7.25 4.60 -9.89
CA ASN A 37 5.95 5.17 -9.51
C ASN A 37 6.02 5.99 -8.22
N SER A 38 7.17 6.61 -7.96
CA SER A 38 7.45 7.37 -6.74
C SER A 38 8.46 8.49 -7.02
N SER A 39 8.84 9.24 -5.99
CA SER A 39 9.80 10.33 -6.10
C SER A 39 10.79 10.29 -4.95
N VAL A 40 12.07 10.56 -5.23
CA VAL A 40 13.10 10.71 -4.18
C VAL A 40 12.75 11.82 -3.18
N VAL A 41 11.96 12.82 -3.60
CA VAL A 41 11.49 13.90 -2.73
C VAL A 41 10.62 13.36 -1.60
N ALA A 42 9.86 12.28 -1.81
CA ALA A 42 9.09 11.65 -0.73
C ALA A 42 10.02 11.16 0.38
N VAL A 43 11.15 10.52 0.02
CA VAL A 43 12.17 10.05 0.96
C VAL A 43 12.83 11.22 1.71
N GLN A 44 13.14 12.31 1.00
CA GLN A 44 13.71 13.52 1.60
C GLN A 44 12.75 14.14 2.62
N ARG A 45 11.46 14.24 2.29
CA ARG A 45 10.44 14.78 3.18
C ARG A 45 10.16 13.85 4.37
N VAL A 46 10.24 12.53 4.19
CA VAL A 46 10.21 11.58 5.31
C VAL A 46 11.38 11.84 6.27
N ALA A 47 12.60 12.00 5.76
CA ALA A 47 13.77 12.31 6.60
C ALA A 47 13.59 13.63 7.38
N GLN A 48 13.05 14.67 6.73
CA GLN A 48 12.77 15.96 7.37
C GLN A 48 11.69 15.83 8.45
N LEU A 49 10.60 15.12 8.17
CA LEU A 49 9.51 14.89 9.13
C LEU A 49 9.96 14.05 10.33
N ALA A 50 10.89 13.12 10.13
CA ALA A 50 11.47 12.30 11.19
C ALA A 50 12.44 13.08 12.11
N GLY A 51 12.81 14.32 11.77
CA GLY A 51 13.70 15.15 12.58
C GLY A 51 15.05 14.46 12.83
N GLU A 52 15.45 14.36 14.10
CA GLU A 52 16.72 13.71 14.48
C GLU A 52 16.79 12.22 14.12
N PHE A 53 15.64 11.55 13.98
CA PHE A 53 15.57 10.15 13.56
C PHE A 53 15.82 9.98 12.06
N GLY A 54 15.74 11.06 11.27
CA GLY A 54 16.03 11.03 9.83
C GLY A 54 17.45 10.54 9.50
N LYS A 55 18.41 10.67 10.43
CA LYS A 55 19.78 10.12 10.28
C LYS A 55 19.83 8.59 10.23
N ASN A 56 18.76 7.92 10.67
CA ASN A 56 18.63 6.46 10.66
C ASN A 56 18.04 5.93 9.34
N LEU A 57 17.77 6.80 8.37
CA LEU A 57 17.26 6.43 7.05
C LEU A 57 18.40 6.36 6.02
N ALA A 58 18.52 5.21 5.35
CA ALA A 58 19.33 5.05 4.15
C ALA A 58 18.45 4.80 2.93
N PHE A 59 18.89 5.24 1.75
CA PHE A 59 18.17 5.06 0.50
C PHE A 59 19.09 4.52 -0.59
N HIS A 60 18.63 3.47 -1.27
CA HIS A 60 19.30 2.90 -2.44
C HIS A 60 18.34 2.86 -3.62
N ARG A 61 18.80 3.40 -4.75
CA ARG A 61 18.02 3.42 -5.99
C ARG A 61 18.44 2.29 -6.92
N PHE A 62 17.70 1.19 -6.88
CA PHE A 62 17.83 0.08 -7.83
C PHE A 62 16.55 -0.75 -7.83
N ASP A 63 16.44 -1.65 -8.81
CA ASP A 63 15.32 -2.58 -8.94
C ASP A 63 15.56 -3.84 -8.10
N ILE A 64 14.56 -4.31 -7.35
CA ILE A 64 14.71 -5.50 -6.49
C ILE A 64 15.03 -6.79 -7.28
N ARG A 65 14.81 -6.79 -8.61
CA ARG A 65 15.20 -7.89 -9.50
C ARG A 65 16.71 -7.90 -9.80
N ASP A 66 17.42 -6.81 -9.50
CA ASP A 66 18.88 -6.78 -9.52
C ASP A 66 19.41 -7.49 -8.27
N LYS A 67 19.60 -8.80 -8.40
CA LYS A 67 20.09 -9.66 -7.32
C LYS A 67 21.43 -9.19 -6.79
N GLU A 68 22.37 -8.79 -7.66
CA GLU A 68 23.70 -8.35 -7.24
C GLU A 68 23.66 -7.06 -6.42
N ALA A 69 22.82 -6.10 -6.81
CA ALA A 69 22.62 -4.88 -6.03
C ALA A 69 21.97 -5.17 -4.68
N LEU A 70 20.98 -6.07 -4.65
CA LEU A 70 20.31 -6.46 -3.41
C LEU A 70 21.27 -7.20 -2.46
N GLU A 71 22.08 -8.13 -2.98
CA GLU A 71 23.13 -8.83 -2.25
C GLU A 71 24.12 -7.87 -1.59
N LYS A 72 24.54 -6.81 -2.31
CA LYS A 72 25.43 -5.77 -1.74
C LYS A 72 24.80 -5.04 -0.55
N VAL A 73 23.50 -4.77 -0.59
CA VAL A 73 22.78 -4.14 0.53
C VAL A 73 22.73 -5.07 1.75
N PHE A 74 22.42 -6.36 1.55
CA PHE A 74 22.41 -7.32 2.64
C PHE A 74 23.81 -7.63 3.19
N ALA A 75 24.85 -7.66 2.34
CA ALA A 75 26.23 -7.87 2.78
C ALA A 75 26.78 -6.75 3.67
N THR A 76 26.26 -5.52 3.52
CA THR A 76 26.70 -4.36 4.30
C THR A 76 25.84 -4.09 5.54
N SER A 77 24.71 -4.79 5.68
CA SER A 77 23.74 -4.56 6.76
C SER A 77 23.03 -5.83 7.18
N LYS A 78 23.10 -6.16 8.47
CA LYS A 78 22.21 -7.17 9.06
C LYS A 78 20.80 -6.59 9.25
N PHE A 79 19.80 -7.24 8.66
CA PHE A 79 18.39 -6.86 8.76
C PHE A 79 17.65 -7.76 9.75
N ASP A 80 16.88 -7.14 10.63
CA ASP A 80 16.00 -7.84 11.57
C ASP A 80 14.69 -8.28 10.93
N ALA A 81 14.21 -7.54 9.92
CA ALA A 81 13.01 -7.87 9.14
C ALA A 81 12.98 -7.10 7.81
N VAL A 82 12.11 -7.54 6.91
CA VAL A 82 11.82 -6.86 5.64
C VAL A 82 10.33 -6.53 5.55
N ILE A 83 10.00 -5.32 5.09
CA ILE A 83 8.66 -4.96 4.60
C ILE A 83 8.71 -4.84 3.08
N HIS A 84 7.87 -5.60 2.38
CA HIS A 84 7.90 -5.71 0.93
C HIS A 84 6.71 -5.03 0.25
N PHE A 85 6.85 -3.72 -0.04
CA PHE A 85 5.86 -2.95 -0.82
C PHE A 85 6.13 -2.95 -2.33
N ALA A 86 7.39 -3.15 -2.75
CA ALA A 86 7.79 -3.05 -4.15
C ALA A 86 6.95 -3.97 -5.05
N GLY A 87 6.23 -3.37 -6.00
CA GLY A 87 5.32 -4.07 -6.89
C GLY A 87 4.48 -3.10 -7.72
N LEU A 88 4.15 -3.49 -8.94
CA LEU A 88 3.15 -2.78 -9.75
C LEU A 88 1.75 -3.08 -9.21
N LYS A 89 0.88 -2.06 -9.16
CA LYS A 89 -0.38 -2.11 -8.40
C LYS A 89 -1.66 -1.79 -9.18
N ALA A 90 -1.59 -1.39 -10.46
CA ALA A 90 -2.77 -0.94 -11.18
C ALA A 90 -3.53 -2.12 -11.82
N VAL A 91 -4.72 -2.43 -11.29
CA VAL A 91 -5.58 -3.52 -11.77
C VAL A 91 -5.84 -3.43 -13.28
N GLY A 92 -6.29 -2.28 -13.77
CA GLY A 92 -6.63 -2.09 -15.19
C GLY A 92 -5.41 -2.25 -16.11
N GLU A 93 -4.26 -1.71 -15.74
CA GLU A 93 -3.02 -1.88 -16.52
C GLU A 93 -2.56 -3.35 -16.51
N SER A 94 -2.72 -4.05 -15.39
CA SER A 94 -2.29 -5.45 -15.28
C SER A 94 -3.00 -6.36 -16.28
N VAL A 95 -4.26 -6.07 -16.62
CA VAL A 95 -5.01 -6.78 -17.67
C VAL A 95 -4.42 -6.51 -19.05
N GLN A 96 -3.97 -5.27 -19.31
CA GLN A 96 -3.38 -4.87 -20.59
C GLN A 96 -1.92 -5.33 -20.74
N LYS A 97 -1.18 -5.43 -19.62
CA LYS A 97 0.26 -5.74 -19.60
C LYS A 97 0.61 -6.84 -18.59
N PRO A 98 0.00 -8.04 -18.68
CA PRO A 98 0.12 -9.07 -17.65
C PRO A 98 1.56 -9.52 -17.40
N LEU A 99 2.36 -9.71 -18.47
CA LEU A 99 3.74 -10.17 -18.34
C LEU A 99 4.64 -9.20 -17.56
N ILE A 100 4.38 -7.90 -17.64
CA ILE A 100 5.15 -6.90 -16.87
C ILE A 100 4.83 -7.04 -15.38
N TYR A 101 3.56 -7.26 -15.02
CA TYR A 101 3.15 -7.49 -13.63
C TYR A 101 3.72 -8.78 -13.06
N TYR A 102 3.65 -9.88 -13.80
CA TYR A 102 4.26 -11.15 -13.37
C TYR A 102 5.78 -11.03 -13.21
N LYS A 103 6.49 -10.43 -14.19
CA LYS A 103 7.94 -10.22 -14.09
C LYS A 103 8.31 -9.31 -12.92
N ASN A 104 7.59 -8.22 -12.72
CA ASN A 104 7.92 -7.29 -11.65
C ASN A 104 7.62 -7.88 -10.26
N ASN A 105 6.38 -8.35 -10.09
CA ASN A 105 5.89 -8.74 -8.77
C ASN A 105 6.43 -10.11 -8.37
N ILE A 106 6.31 -11.13 -9.23
CA ILE A 106 6.73 -12.50 -8.87
C ILE A 106 8.25 -12.61 -8.82
N ILE A 107 8.96 -12.25 -9.90
CA ILE A 107 10.42 -12.42 -9.96
C ILE A 107 11.12 -11.49 -8.97
N GLY A 108 10.60 -10.27 -8.78
CA GLY A 108 11.10 -9.36 -7.75
C GLY A 108 10.98 -9.95 -6.35
N THR A 109 9.82 -10.54 -6.00
CA THR A 109 9.65 -11.19 -4.69
C THR A 109 10.53 -12.43 -4.55
N ILE A 110 10.65 -13.29 -5.58
CA ILE A 110 11.54 -14.45 -5.54
C ILE A 110 12.99 -14.01 -5.31
N THR A 111 13.46 -13.01 -6.05
CA THR A 111 14.83 -12.46 -5.89
C THR A 111 15.05 -11.96 -4.46
N LEU A 112 14.08 -11.23 -3.90
CA LEU A 112 14.15 -10.76 -2.52
C LEU A 112 14.23 -11.91 -1.50
N LEU A 113 13.37 -12.92 -1.64
CA LEU A 113 13.32 -14.08 -0.76
C LEU A 113 14.62 -14.90 -0.81
N GLU A 114 15.21 -15.09 -1.99
CA GLU A 114 16.50 -15.77 -2.16
C GLU A 114 17.62 -15.04 -1.40
N VAL A 115 17.73 -13.72 -1.58
CA VAL A 115 18.77 -12.92 -0.89
C VAL A 115 18.52 -12.88 0.62
N MET A 116 17.26 -12.72 1.03
CA MET A 116 16.87 -12.82 2.44
C MET A 116 17.31 -14.14 3.07
N ALA A 117 17.06 -15.28 2.40
CA ALA A 117 17.47 -16.60 2.85
C ALA A 117 18.99 -16.71 2.97
N ALA A 118 19.73 -16.27 1.95
CA ALA A 118 21.20 -16.32 1.91
C ALA A 118 21.88 -15.56 3.05
N HIS A 119 21.23 -14.51 3.57
CA HIS A 119 21.72 -13.69 4.69
C HIS A 119 21.04 -13.99 6.03
N GLY A 120 20.23 -15.04 6.11
CA GLY A 120 19.55 -15.46 7.35
C GLY A 120 18.47 -14.48 7.84
N CYS A 121 17.95 -13.60 6.98
CA CYS A 121 16.85 -12.69 7.31
C CYS A 121 15.51 -13.37 6.97
N LYS A 122 14.91 -14.07 7.94
CA LYS A 122 13.70 -14.89 7.72
C LYS A 122 12.40 -14.26 8.25
N LYS A 123 12.32 -12.93 8.34
CA LYS A 123 11.11 -12.21 8.81
C LYS A 123 10.60 -11.26 7.72
N LEU A 124 9.39 -11.52 7.22
CA LEU A 124 8.80 -10.78 6.10
C LEU A 124 7.39 -10.28 6.44
N VAL A 125 7.19 -8.96 6.33
CA VAL A 125 5.85 -8.38 6.17
C VAL A 125 5.61 -8.18 4.68
N PHE A 126 4.66 -8.91 4.11
CA PHE A 126 4.31 -8.82 2.69
C PHE A 126 3.04 -7.99 2.49
N SER A 127 3.14 -7.06 1.53
CA SER A 127 2.01 -6.27 1.05
C SER A 127 1.12 -7.07 0.12
N SER A 128 0.14 -7.78 0.68
CA SER A 128 -0.93 -8.39 -0.10
C SER A 128 -2.08 -7.40 -0.34
N SER A 129 -3.22 -7.87 -0.83
CA SER A 129 -4.34 -7.02 -1.21
C SER A 129 -5.66 -7.76 -1.15
N ALA A 130 -6.75 -7.06 -0.83
CA ALA A 130 -8.11 -7.59 -0.89
C ALA A 130 -8.50 -8.12 -2.29
N THR A 131 -7.76 -7.79 -3.36
CA THR A 131 -7.97 -8.38 -4.69
C THR A 131 -7.77 -9.89 -4.75
N VAL A 132 -7.09 -10.49 -3.76
CA VAL A 132 -6.96 -11.95 -3.67
C VAL A 132 -8.30 -12.66 -3.42
N TYR A 133 -9.28 -11.95 -2.84
CA TYR A 133 -10.63 -12.48 -2.61
C TYR A 133 -11.52 -12.46 -3.86
N GLY A 134 -11.18 -11.67 -4.88
CA GLY A 134 -12.00 -11.52 -6.08
C GLY A 134 -13.39 -10.93 -5.80
N TRP A 135 -14.43 -11.72 -6.09
CA TRP A 135 -15.83 -11.44 -5.79
C TRP A 135 -16.33 -12.37 -4.67
N PRO A 136 -16.07 -12.02 -3.40
CA PRO A 136 -16.53 -12.82 -2.28
C PRO A 136 -18.07 -12.80 -2.21
N LYS A 137 -18.67 -13.96 -1.90
CA LYS A 137 -20.13 -14.10 -1.72
C LYS A 137 -20.59 -13.54 -0.38
N ASP A 138 -19.76 -13.74 0.64
CA ASP A 138 -20.04 -13.35 2.01
C ASP A 138 -19.21 -12.12 2.38
N LEU A 139 -19.87 -11.15 3.02
CA LEU A 139 -19.27 -9.92 3.51
C LEU A 139 -19.70 -9.69 4.96
N PRO A 140 -18.83 -9.16 5.84
CA PRO A 140 -17.44 -8.73 5.58
C PRO A 140 -16.48 -9.90 5.27
N CYS A 141 -15.42 -9.63 4.49
CA CYS A 141 -14.41 -10.64 4.18
C CYS A 141 -13.54 -10.96 5.39
N THR A 142 -13.54 -12.22 5.81
CA THR A 142 -12.59 -12.76 6.79
C THR A 142 -11.32 -13.26 6.11
N GLU A 143 -10.26 -13.51 6.88
CA GLU A 143 -9.01 -14.09 6.37
C GLU A 143 -9.21 -15.51 5.80
N GLU A 144 -10.23 -16.22 6.29
CA GLU A 144 -10.67 -17.55 5.85
C GLU A 144 -11.58 -17.53 4.61
N SER A 145 -11.96 -16.34 4.12
CA SER A 145 -12.78 -16.23 2.92
C SER A 145 -12.07 -16.84 1.71
N PRO A 146 -12.79 -17.52 0.79
CA PRO A 146 -12.19 -18.14 -0.38
C PRO A 146 -11.39 -17.15 -1.23
N LEU A 147 -10.25 -17.61 -1.78
CA LEU A 147 -9.37 -16.80 -2.61
C LEU A 147 -9.64 -17.09 -4.09
N CYS A 148 -9.87 -16.04 -4.88
CA CYS A 148 -10.18 -16.15 -6.30
C CYS A 148 -9.81 -14.85 -7.04
N ALA A 149 -8.52 -14.62 -7.26
CA ALA A 149 -8.09 -13.38 -7.91
C ALA A 149 -8.55 -13.28 -9.38
N MET A 150 -9.20 -12.16 -9.72
CA MET A 150 -9.88 -11.98 -11.02
C MET A 150 -9.07 -11.18 -12.08
N ASN A 151 -7.86 -10.72 -11.74
CA ASN A 151 -7.01 -9.94 -12.63
C ASN A 151 -5.52 -10.26 -12.41
N PRO A 152 -4.63 -9.99 -13.38
CA PRO A 152 -3.22 -10.35 -13.27
C PRO A 152 -2.52 -9.77 -12.03
N TYR A 153 -2.80 -8.51 -11.63
CA TYR A 153 -2.28 -7.94 -10.38
C TYR A 153 -2.69 -8.78 -9.16
N GLY A 154 -3.98 -9.05 -8.98
CA GLY A 154 -4.48 -9.86 -7.88
C GLY A 154 -3.92 -11.28 -7.91
N ARG A 155 -3.76 -11.88 -9.10
CA ARG A 155 -3.14 -13.20 -9.26
C ARG A 155 -1.69 -13.18 -8.81
N THR A 156 -0.94 -12.12 -9.09
CA THR A 156 0.44 -12.01 -8.60
C THR A 156 0.50 -11.97 -7.08
N LYS A 157 -0.41 -11.26 -6.41
CA LYS A 157 -0.48 -11.22 -4.94
C LYS A 157 -0.82 -12.58 -4.36
N LEU A 158 -1.81 -13.27 -4.93
CA LEU A 158 -2.19 -14.62 -4.48
C LEU A 158 -1.04 -15.63 -4.66
N MET A 159 -0.38 -15.64 -5.81
CA MET A 159 0.79 -16.51 -6.05
C MET A 159 1.94 -16.22 -5.08
N ILE A 160 2.17 -14.95 -4.72
CA ILE A 160 3.20 -14.62 -3.73
C ILE A 160 2.80 -15.11 -2.32
N GLU A 161 1.51 -15.02 -1.95
CA GLU A 161 1.05 -15.64 -0.70
C GLU A 161 1.28 -17.15 -0.69
N GLU A 162 1.02 -17.85 -1.80
CA GLU A 162 1.29 -19.28 -1.95
C GLU A 162 2.79 -19.60 -1.81
N ILE A 163 3.66 -18.85 -2.53
CA ILE A 163 5.12 -18.97 -2.39
C ILE A 163 5.57 -18.79 -0.93
N CYS A 164 5.02 -17.80 -0.23
CA CYS A 164 5.34 -17.56 1.18
C CYS A 164 4.94 -18.74 2.08
N ARG A 165 3.75 -19.33 1.84
CA ARG A 165 3.30 -20.51 2.57
C ARG A 165 4.19 -21.72 2.31
N ASP A 166 4.57 -21.94 1.06
CA ASP A 166 5.47 -23.03 0.67
C ASP A 166 6.85 -22.87 1.32
N ILE A 167 7.40 -21.66 1.36
CA ILE A 167 8.67 -21.36 2.04
C ILE A 167 8.57 -21.65 3.53
N HIS A 168 7.53 -21.16 4.22
CA HIS A 168 7.35 -21.43 5.64
C HIS A 168 7.14 -22.92 5.94
N HIS A 169 6.41 -23.63 5.06
CA HIS A 169 6.21 -25.06 5.20
C HIS A 169 7.53 -25.85 5.04
N ALA A 170 8.39 -25.43 4.11
CA ALA A 170 9.70 -26.05 3.90
C ALA A 170 10.72 -25.69 5.00
N ASP A 171 10.62 -24.50 5.59
CA ASP A 171 11.53 -23.97 6.60
C ASP A 171 10.75 -23.15 7.65
N GLY A 172 10.41 -23.81 8.77
CA GLY A 172 9.59 -23.25 9.84
C GLY A 172 10.22 -22.07 10.59
N ASP A 173 11.49 -21.74 10.35
CA ASP A 173 12.12 -20.54 10.89
C ASP A 173 11.60 -19.26 10.22
N TRP A 174 11.02 -19.37 9.02
CA TRP A 174 10.42 -18.23 8.34
C TRP A 174 9.19 -17.74 9.06
N LYS A 175 9.18 -16.45 9.40
CA LYS A 175 8.03 -15.76 9.98
C LYS A 175 7.50 -14.78 8.96
N ILE A 176 6.27 -14.97 8.53
CA ILE A 176 5.69 -14.20 7.42
C ILE A 176 4.33 -13.67 7.82
N MET A 177 4.10 -12.38 7.62
CA MET A 177 2.80 -11.75 7.77
C MET A 177 2.33 -11.24 6.43
N LEU A 178 1.24 -11.83 5.95
CA LEU A 178 0.54 -11.50 4.72
C LEU A 178 -0.55 -10.48 5.04
N LEU A 179 -0.23 -9.19 4.87
CA LEU A 179 -1.16 -8.12 5.18
C LEU A 179 -2.00 -7.80 3.95
N ARG A 180 -3.28 -8.18 3.97
CA ARG A 180 -4.24 -7.93 2.88
C ARG A 180 -4.86 -6.56 3.07
N TYR A 181 -4.31 -5.56 2.39
CA TYR A 181 -4.85 -4.20 2.44
C TYR A 181 -6.13 -4.08 1.63
N PHE A 182 -7.07 -3.29 2.13
CA PHE A 182 -8.22 -2.83 1.36
C PHE A 182 -7.83 -1.58 0.55
N ASN A 183 -8.50 -0.43 0.72
CA ASN A 183 -8.28 0.73 -0.13
C ASN A 183 -7.63 1.90 0.65
N PRO A 184 -6.28 1.97 0.74
CA PRO A 184 -5.62 3.06 1.44
C PRO A 184 -5.82 4.40 0.76
N VAL A 185 -6.14 5.43 1.55
CA VAL A 185 -6.42 6.81 1.13
C VAL A 185 -5.93 7.79 2.22
N GLY A 186 -5.91 9.09 1.91
CA GLY A 186 -5.44 10.11 2.83
C GLY A 186 -3.97 10.50 2.58
N ALA A 187 -3.40 11.19 3.55
CA ALA A 187 -2.01 11.61 3.53
C ALA A 187 -1.52 11.80 4.96
N HIS A 188 -0.23 12.08 5.14
CA HIS A 188 0.26 12.48 6.46
C HIS A 188 -0.34 13.86 6.83
N PRO A 189 -0.77 14.09 8.08
CA PRO A 189 -1.45 15.32 8.50
C PRO A 189 -0.61 16.60 8.34
N SER A 190 0.71 16.50 8.20
CA SER A 190 1.55 17.66 7.85
C SER A 190 1.26 18.21 6.44
N GLY A 191 0.72 17.38 5.54
CA GLY A 191 0.57 17.69 4.12
C GLY A 191 1.90 17.74 3.36
N GLN A 192 2.98 17.15 3.92
CA GLN A 192 4.29 17.08 3.25
C GLN A 192 4.56 15.76 2.54
N ILE A 193 3.88 14.67 2.90
CA ILE A 193 3.90 13.42 2.15
C ILE A 193 2.46 12.95 1.90
N GLY A 194 2.21 12.40 0.72
CA GLY A 194 0.92 11.89 0.27
C GLY A 194 1.07 11.07 -1.02
N GLU A 195 -0.07 10.71 -1.63
CA GLU A 195 -0.08 9.92 -2.87
C GLU A 195 0.17 10.81 -4.11
N ASP A 196 1.25 10.50 -4.84
CA ASP A 196 1.63 11.15 -6.10
C ASP A 196 2.11 10.10 -7.13
N PRO A 197 1.19 9.37 -7.76
CA PRO A 197 1.56 8.34 -8.72
C PRO A 197 2.05 8.98 -10.02
N CYS A 198 3.00 8.31 -10.68
CA CYS A 198 3.50 8.72 -11.99
C CYS A 198 2.43 8.47 -13.07
N GLY A 199 2.27 9.42 -13.99
CA GLY A 199 1.33 9.32 -15.10
C GLY A 199 -0.12 9.56 -14.69
N ILE A 200 -1.06 8.87 -15.34
CA ILE A 200 -2.49 8.97 -15.04
C ILE A 200 -2.80 8.06 -13.84
N PRO A 201 -3.30 8.59 -12.72
CA PRO A 201 -3.64 7.76 -11.58
C PRO A 201 -4.74 6.75 -11.91
N ASN A 202 -4.65 5.55 -11.32
CA ASN A 202 -5.64 4.48 -11.48
C ASN A 202 -6.61 4.36 -10.29
N ASN A 203 -6.23 4.94 -9.14
CA ASN A 203 -7.00 4.93 -7.89
C ASN A 203 -7.91 6.17 -7.80
N LEU A 204 -9.04 6.03 -7.08
CA LEU A 204 -10.08 7.07 -6.98
C LEU A 204 -9.54 8.38 -6.40
N MET A 205 -8.93 8.35 -5.21
CA MET A 205 -8.58 9.58 -4.49
C MET A 205 -7.53 10.46 -5.19
N PRO A 206 -6.47 9.90 -5.82
CA PRO A 206 -5.59 10.68 -6.67
C PRO A 206 -6.28 11.35 -7.87
N LEU A 207 -7.33 10.76 -8.44
CA LEU A 207 -8.11 11.38 -9.50
C LEU A 207 -9.00 12.50 -8.93
N VAL A 208 -9.71 12.24 -7.83
CA VAL A 208 -10.54 13.23 -7.13
C VAL A 208 -9.72 14.47 -6.77
N GLN A 209 -8.54 14.30 -6.17
CA GLN A 209 -7.70 15.44 -5.80
C GLN A 209 -7.19 16.21 -7.03
N GLN A 210 -6.86 15.52 -8.14
CA GLN A 210 -6.39 16.17 -9.37
C GLN A 210 -7.48 17.02 -10.01
N VAL A 211 -8.74 16.59 -9.93
CA VAL A 211 -9.88 17.42 -10.35
C VAL A 211 -10.03 18.62 -9.43
N ALA A 212 -9.94 18.43 -8.11
CA ALA A 212 -10.10 19.49 -7.13
C ALA A 212 -9.06 20.62 -7.23
N VAL A 213 -7.81 20.28 -7.58
CA VAL A 213 -6.73 21.26 -7.81
C VAL A 213 -6.66 21.76 -9.26
N GLY A 214 -7.61 21.37 -10.12
CA GLY A 214 -7.73 21.87 -11.50
C GLY A 214 -6.80 21.21 -12.53
N ARG A 215 -6.14 20.10 -12.20
CA ARG A 215 -5.31 19.32 -13.15
C ARG A 215 -6.13 18.50 -14.13
N ARG A 216 -7.40 18.24 -13.80
CA ARG A 216 -8.36 17.50 -14.62
C ARG A 216 -9.71 18.21 -14.61
N PRO A 217 -10.45 18.20 -15.72
CA PRO A 217 -11.75 18.87 -15.78
C PRO A 217 -12.84 18.10 -15.04
N THR A 218 -12.79 16.77 -15.05
CA THR A 218 -13.84 15.89 -14.52
C THR A 218 -13.28 14.60 -13.92
N LEU A 219 -14.08 13.96 -13.07
CA LEU A 219 -13.87 12.62 -12.56
C LEU A 219 -14.80 11.64 -13.27
N ALA A 220 -14.25 10.58 -13.86
CA ALA A 220 -15.06 9.47 -14.36
C ALA A 220 -15.46 8.53 -13.22
N VAL A 221 -16.77 8.24 -13.09
CA VAL A 221 -17.33 7.27 -12.15
C VAL A 221 -17.68 6.00 -12.92
N PHE A 222 -16.98 4.90 -12.65
CA PHE A 222 -17.14 3.65 -13.39
C PHE A 222 -18.24 2.77 -12.79
N GLY A 223 -19.37 2.68 -13.50
CA GLY A 223 -20.54 1.92 -13.08
C GLY A 223 -21.47 2.72 -12.16
N ASN A 224 -22.75 2.74 -12.51
CA ASN A 224 -23.83 3.39 -11.78
C ASN A 224 -25.07 2.48 -11.67
N ASP A 225 -24.88 1.18 -11.91
CA ASP A 225 -25.90 0.14 -12.00
C ASP A 225 -25.54 -1.09 -11.14
N TYR A 226 -24.58 -0.97 -10.21
CA TYR A 226 -24.29 -2.02 -9.23
C TYR A 226 -25.47 -2.16 -8.25
N PRO A 227 -25.69 -3.34 -7.65
CA PRO A 227 -26.72 -3.54 -6.62
C PRO A 227 -26.28 -2.96 -5.25
N THR A 228 -25.86 -1.70 -5.25
CA THR A 228 -25.46 -0.91 -4.08
C THR A 228 -26.43 0.25 -3.90
N LYS A 229 -26.38 0.91 -2.74
CA LYS A 229 -27.35 1.97 -2.36
C LYS A 229 -27.46 3.10 -3.40
N ASP A 230 -26.37 3.44 -4.07
CA ASP A 230 -26.33 4.54 -5.06
C ASP A 230 -25.87 4.09 -6.46
N GLY A 231 -25.82 2.78 -6.69
CA GLY A 231 -25.40 2.19 -7.96
C GLY A 231 -23.89 2.16 -8.21
N THR A 232 -23.07 2.78 -7.35
CA THR A 232 -21.60 2.83 -7.53
C THR A 232 -20.87 1.80 -6.67
N GLY A 233 -19.63 1.47 -7.04
CA GLY A 233 -18.83 0.49 -6.32
C GLY A 233 -18.57 0.88 -4.86
N VAL A 234 -18.66 -0.09 -3.95
CA VAL A 234 -18.43 0.09 -2.51
C VAL A 234 -17.10 -0.54 -2.12
N ARG A 235 -16.28 0.20 -1.37
CA ARG A 235 -14.96 -0.22 -0.90
C ARG A 235 -14.76 0.11 0.58
N ASP A 236 -13.90 -0.65 1.23
CA ASP A 236 -13.37 -0.30 2.56
C ASP A 236 -12.15 0.60 2.41
N TYR A 237 -12.37 1.89 2.61
CA TYR A 237 -11.30 2.88 2.62
C TYR A 237 -10.65 2.96 3.99
N ILE A 238 -9.33 2.92 4.02
CA ILE A 238 -8.52 2.96 5.24
C ILE A 238 -7.54 4.13 5.16
N HIS A 239 -7.33 4.85 6.26
CA HIS A 239 -6.36 5.93 6.29
C HIS A 239 -4.94 5.37 6.17
N VAL A 240 -4.10 5.95 5.31
CA VAL A 240 -2.75 5.43 5.05
C VAL A 240 -1.85 5.43 6.29
N VAL A 241 -2.07 6.35 7.23
CA VAL A 241 -1.36 6.36 8.52
C VAL A 241 -1.82 5.19 9.41
N ASP A 242 -3.12 4.87 9.47
CA ASP A 242 -3.59 3.67 10.18
C ASP A 242 -2.97 2.41 9.57
N LEU A 243 -2.92 2.35 8.24
CA LEU A 243 -2.30 1.24 7.53
C LEU A 243 -0.80 1.15 7.84
N ALA A 244 -0.08 2.28 7.91
CA ALA A 244 1.31 2.33 8.31
C ALA A 244 1.52 1.80 9.73
N ASP A 245 0.66 2.20 10.68
CA ASP A 245 0.67 1.69 12.06
C ASP A 245 0.43 0.18 12.12
N GLY A 246 -0.37 -0.37 11.20
CA GLY A 246 -0.59 -1.81 11.08
C GLY A 246 0.70 -2.59 10.76
N HIS A 247 1.64 -1.97 10.06
CA HIS A 247 2.95 -2.56 9.80
C HIS A 247 3.85 -2.52 11.03
N ILE A 248 3.76 -1.46 11.82
CA ILE A 248 4.49 -1.35 13.09
C ILE A 248 4.00 -2.46 14.03
N ALA A 249 2.68 -2.65 14.15
CA ALA A 249 2.09 -3.71 14.95
C ALA A 249 2.51 -5.12 14.48
N ALA A 250 2.52 -5.36 13.16
CA ALA A 250 3.01 -6.60 12.56
C ALA A 250 4.49 -6.88 12.93
N LEU A 251 5.35 -5.86 12.81
CA LEU A 251 6.75 -5.98 13.20
C LEU A 251 6.95 -6.19 14.70
N GLN A 252 6.23 -5.45 15.55
CA GLN A 252 6.29 -5.61 17.00
C GLN A 252 5.94 -7.06 17.39
N LYS A 253 4.89 -7.61 16.79
CA LYS A 253 4.52 -9.01 16.99
C LYS A 253 5.67 -9.96 16.61
N PHE A 254 6.38 -9.75 15.49
CA PHE A 254 7.58 -10.56 15.17
C PHE A 254 8.67 -10.56 16.25
N PHE A 255 8.77 -9.48 17.02
CA PHE A 255 9.79 -9.33 18.05
C PHE A 255 9.34 -9.79 19.44
N GLU A 256 8.05 -9.91 19.66
CA GLU A 256 7.44 -10.32 20.92
C GLU A 256 7.07 -11.81 20.92
N ASP A 257 6.58 -12.33 19.79
CA ASP A 257 6.10 -13.70 19.68
C ASP A 257 7.09 -14.58 18.87
N PRO A 258 7.77 -15.54 19.52
CA PRO A 258 8.67 -16.44 18.84
C PRO A 258 7.97 -17.45 17.92
N ASN A 259 6.66 -17.66 18.04
CA ASN A 259 5.92 -18.77 17.40
C ASN A 259 5.09 -18.37 16.18
N ILE A 260 5.37 -17.19 15.59
CA ILE A 260 4.68 -16.75 14.38
C ILE A 260 5.10 -17.61 13.19
N GLY A 261 4.12 -18.19 12.51
CA GLY A 261 4.32 -18.88 11.24
C GLY A 261 4.09 -17.97 10.03
N CYS A 262 3.28 -18.45 9.08
CA CYS A 262 2.79 -17.68 7.94
C CYS A 262 1.34 -17.22 8.19
N GLU A 263 1.19 -16.03 8.78
CA GLU A 263 -0.09 -15.48 9.23
C GLU A 263 -0.69 -14.48 8.22
N VAL A 264 -2.02 -14.45 8.14
CA VAL A 264 -2.76 -13.48 7.32
C VAL A 264 -3.53 -12.53 8.22
N TYR A 265 -3.57 -11.25 7.81
CA TYR A 265 -4.42 -10.23 8.44
C TYR A 265 -5.07 -9.32 7.40
N ASN A 266 -6.37 -9.09 7.54
CA ASN A 266 -7.08 -8.03 6.82
C ASN A 266 -6.85 -6.68 7.49
N LEU A 267 -6.32 -5.71 6.74
CA LEU A 267 -6.18 -4.34 7.20
C LEU A 267 -7.16 -3.42 6.46
N GLY A 268 -8.24 -3.10 7.17
CA GLY A 268 -9.33 -2.23 6.72
C GLY A 268 -10.01 -1.57 7.93
N THR A 269 -11.15 -0.93 7.69
CA THR A 269 -11.99 -0.33 8.74
C THR A 269 -13.21 -1.20 9.08
N GLY A 270 -13.54 -2.13 8.20
CA GLY A 270 -14.77 -2.91 8.22
C GLY A 270 -16.01 -2.15 7.78
N LYS A 271 -15.86 -0.95 7.21
CA LYS A 271 -16.95 -0.11 6.72
C LYS A 271 -16.84 0.09 5.22
N GLY A 272 -17.85 -0.35 4.48
CA GLY A 272 -17.99 -0.04 3.06
C GLY A 272 -18.45 1.40 2.84
N THR A 273 -17.82 2.12 1.91
CA THR A 273 -18.23 3.44 1.42
C THR A 273 -18.30 3.41 -0.10
N SER A 274 -19.34 4.00 -0.69
CA SER A 274 -19.48 4.08 -2.14
C SER A 274 -18.54 5.13 -2.78
N VAL A 275 -18.45 5.14 -4.11
CA VAL A 275 -17.69 6.19 -4.83
C VAL A 275 -18.33 7.56 -4.61
N LEU A 276 -19.66 7.67 -4.69
CA LEU A 276 -20.34 8.96 -4.54
C LEU A 276 -20.32 9.47 -3.10
N GLU A 277 -20.42 8.59 -2.11
CA GLU A 277 -20.26 8.95 -0.69
C GLU A 277 -18.87 9.53 -0.45
N MET A 278 -17.81 8.88 -0.96
CA MET A 278 -16.44 9.37 -0.84
C MET A 278 -16.24 10.73 -1.52
N VAL A 279 -16.78 10.91 -2.74
CA VAL A 279 -16.72 12.20 -3.45
C VAL A 279 -17.43 13.30 -2.64
N ALA A 280 -18.61 13.02 -2.08
CA ALA A 280 -19.36 14.00 -1.31
C ALA A 280 -18.60 14.45 -0.05
N VAL A 281 -17.95 13.53 0.66
CA VAL A 281 -17.12 13.86 1.82
C VAL A 281 -15.88 14.66 1.40
N PHE A 282 -15.28 14.34 0.25
CA PHE A 282 -14.17 15.12 -0.28
C PHE A 282 -14.58 16.53 -0.72
N GLU A 283 -15.74 16.71 -1.35
CA GLU A 283 -16.29 18.05 -1.67
C GLU A 283 -16.45 18.89 -0.41
N LYS A 284 -16.98 18.30 0.66
CA LYS A 284 -17.14 18.97 1.96
C LYS A 284 -15.79 19.36 2.57
N ALA A 285 -14.80 18.47 2.54
CA ALA A 285 -13.48 18.72 3.11
C ALA A 285 -12.68 19.77 2.31
N SER A 286 -12.82 19.77 0.99
CA SER A 286 -12.08 20.67 0.09
C SER A 286 -12.75 22.02 -0.15
N GLY A 287 -14.08 22.11 0.05
CA GLY A 287 -14.88 23.24 -0.39
C GLY A 287 -14.93 23.37 -1.92
N LYS A 288 -14.50 22.34 -2.67
CA LYS A 288 -14.48 22.31 -4.13
C LYS A 288 -15.58 21.38 -4.63
N LYS A 289 -16.20 21.76 -5.75
CA LYS A 289 -17.06 20.86 -6.51
C LYS A 289 -16.22 19.96 -7.40
N ILE A 290 -16.60 18.70 -7.50
CA ILE A 290 -15.94 17.68 -8.32
C ILE A 290 -16.89 17.33 -9.47
N PRO A 291 -16.68 17.89 -10.68
CA PRO A 291 -17.50 17.55 -11.83
C PRO A 291 -17.40 16.05 -12.16
N LEU A 292 -18.54 15.37 -12.29
CA LEU A 292 -18.61 13.92 -12.52
C LEU A 292 -19.06 13.59 -13.94
N VAL A 293 -18.52 12.51 -14.49
CA VAL A 293 -18.98 11.87 -15.72
C VAL A 293 -19.23 10.40 -15.42
N MET A 294 -20.47 9.94 -15.59
CA MET A 294 -20.77 8.51 -15.46
C MET A 294 -20.23 7.75 -16.66
N ALA A 295 -19.52 6.65 -16.40
CA ALA A 295 -18.94 5.76 -17.39
C ALA A 295 -19.41 4.32 -17.13
N GLY A 296 -19.23 3.44 -18.13
CA GLY A 296 -19.48 2.00 -17.97
C GLY A 296 -18.62 1.38 -16.87
N ARG A 297 -19.02 0.19 -16.40
CA ARG A 297 -18.24 -0.59 -15.43
C ARG A 297 -16.82 -0.83 -15.95
N ARG A 298 -15.82 -0.69 -15.07
CA ARG A 298 -14.43 -1.00 -15.41
C ARG A 298 -14.19 -2.51 -15.24
N PRO A 299 -13.62 -3.21 -16.23
CA PRO A 299 -13.36 -4.64 -16.13
C PRO A 299 -12.54 -5.00 -14.89
N GLY A 300 -13.00 -6.01 -14.15
CA GLY A 300 -12.33 -6.53 -12.96
C GLY A 300 -12.65 -5.82 -11.64
N ASP A 301 -13.48 -4.77 -11.63
CA ASP A 301 -13.90 -4.12 -10.39
C ASP A 301 -14.94 -4.95 -9.62
N ALA A 302 -14.70 -5.10 -8.31
CA ALA A 302 -15.67 -5.66 -7.38
C ALA A 302 -16.91 -4.76 -7.22
N GLU A 303 -18.09 -5.33 -6.97
CA GLU A 303 -19.28 -4.50 -6.67
C GLU A 303 -19.13 -3.89 -5.27
N THR A 304 -19.06 -4.75 -4.26
CA THR A 304 -18.84 -4.39 -2.85
C THR A 304 -17.71 -5.24 -2.27
N LEU A 305 -16.79 -4.62 -1.54
CA LEU A 305 -15.70 -5.32 -0.86
C LEU A 305 -15.26 -4.57 0.41
N TYR A 306 -15.44 -5.19 1.58
CA TYR A 306 -14.99 -4.63 2.86
C TYR A 306 -14.55 -5.70 3.88
N ALA A 307 -13.68 -5.29 4.82
CA ALA A 307 -12.95 -6.21 5.67
C ALA A 307 -13.76 -6.67 6.89
N CYS A 308 -13.47 -7.87 7.38
CA CYS A 308 -13.62 -8.20 8.79
C CYS A 308 -12.25 -7.94 9.43
N THR A 309 -12.20 -7.11 10.47
CA THR A 309 -10.94 -6.65 11.09
C THR A 309 -10.68 -7.27 12.47
N VAL A 310 -11.53 -8.21 12.89
CA VAL A 310 -11.51 -8.83 14.23
C VAL A 310 -10.16 -9.50 14.53
N LYS A 311 -9.58 -10.20 13.55
CA LYS A 311 -8.29 -10.89 13.75
C LYS A 311 -7.16 -9.89 14.02
N ALA A 312 -7.07 -8.81 13.25
CA ALA A 312 -6.06 -7.77 13.45
C ALA A 312 -6.23 -7.06 14.81
N GLU A 313 -7.46 -6.75 15.21
CA GLU A 313 -7.75 -6.14 16.52
C GLU A 313 -7.34 -7.05 17.68
N LYS A 314 -7.61 -8.35 17.57
CA LYS A 314 -7.30 -9.33 18.62
C LYS A 314 -5.80 -9.68 18.70
N GLU A 315 -5.16 -9.90 17.56
CA GLU A 315 -3.83 -10.53 17.52
C GLU A 315 -2.68 -9.57 17.25
N LEU A 316 -2.96 -8.40 16.66
CA LEU A 316 -1.98 -7.32 16.46
C LEU A 316 -2.22 -6.15 17.42
N SER A 317 -3.29 -6.19 18.22
CA SER A 317 -3.76 -5.04 19.02
C SER A 317 -3.93 -3.77 18.18
N TRP A 318 -4.31 -3.93 16.90
CA TRP A 318 -4.38 -2.85 15.93
C TRP A 318 -5.80 -2.69 15.39
N LYS A 319 -6.25 -1.43 15.29
CA LYS A 319 -7.52 -1.04 14.70
C LYS A 319 -7.38 0.31 14.03
N ALA A 320 -7.97 0.47 12.85
CA ALA A 320 -8.05 1.76 12.18
C ALA A 320 -8.81 2.79 13.04
N LYS A 321 -8.26 3.99 13.18
CA LYS A 321 -8.76 5.06 14.06
C LYS A 321 -9.45 6.17 13.30
N TYR A 322 -9.06 6.39 12.05
CA TYR A 322 -9.54 7.50 11.23
C TYR A 322 -10.74 7.11 10.36
N GLY A 323 -11.71 8.02 10.24
CA GLY A 323 -12.86 7.92 9.35
C GLY A 323 -12.61 8.56 7.99
N ILE A 324 -13.63 8.50 7.12
CA ILE A 324 -13.55 9.05 5.76
C ILE A 324 -13.40 10.57 5.76
N GLU A 325 -13.86 11.26 6.81
CA GLU A 325 -13.68 12.69 7.03
C GLU A 325 -12.20 13.06 7.19
N GLU A 326 -11.46 12.36 8.06
CA GLU A 326 -10.03 12.61 8.24
C GLU A 326 -9.22 12.23 6.98
N MET A 327 -9.58 11.10 6.33
CA MET A 327 -8.99 10.71 5.06
C MET A 327 -9.10 11.81 4.00
N CYS A 328 -10.31 12.37 3.82
CA CYS A 328 -10.53 13.44 2.85
C CYS A 328 -9.83 14.74 3.24
N ARG A 329 -9.87 15.12 4.53
CA ARG A 329 -9.19 16.31 5.05
C ARG A 329 -7.69 16.25 4.78
N ASP A 330 -7.04 15.15 5.15
CA ASP A 330 -5.58 15.02 5.05
C ASP A 330 -5.14 14.88 3.60
N GLN A 331 -5.91 14.16 2.77
CA GLN A 331 -5.71 14.13 1.31
C GLN A 331 -5.77 15.54 0.71
N TRP A 332 -6.76 16.36 1.10
CA TRP A 332 -6.90 17.72 0.59
C TRP A 332 -5.77 18.65 1.07
N ASN A 333 -5.35 18.52 2.32
CA ASN A 333 -4.21 19.26 2.87
C ASN A 333 -2.91 18.94 2.11
N TRP A 334 -2.69 17.68 1.74
CA TRP A 334 -1.60 17.29 0.84
C TRP A 334 -1.74 17.93 -0.54
N ALA A 335 -2.89 17.76 -1.19
CA ALA A 335 -3.12 18.20 -2.56
C ALA A 335 -3.04 19.73 -2.73
N THR A 336 -3.51 20.49 -1.75
CA THR A 336 -3.45 21.98 -1.77
C THR A 336 -2.03 22.51 -1.66
N LYS A 337 -1.20 21.90 -0.80
CA LYS A 337 0.21 22.27 -0.65
C LYS A 337 1.09 21.74 -1.79
N ASN A 338 0.62 20.70 -2.49
CA ASN A 338 1.38 19.99 -3.51
C ASN A 338 0.49 19.72 -4.74
N PRO A 339 -0.02 20.75 -5.43
CA PRO A 339 -0.99 20.57 -6.51
C PRO A 339 -0.43 19.68 -7.64
N TRP A 340 0.88 19.76 -7.89
CA TRP A 340 1.61 18.96 -8.88
C TRP A 340 2.37 17.78 -8.27
N GLY A 341 2.02 17.39 -7.05
CA GLY A 341 2.68 16.31 -6.31
C GLY A 341 4.08 16.71 -5.87
N TYR A 342 5.03 15.79 -5.96
CA TYR A 342 6.44 16.03 -5.62
C TYR A 342 7.24 16.72 -6.73
N ARG A 343 6.60 17.05 -7.86
CA ARG A 343 7.25 17.69 -9.02
C ARG A 343 7.10 19.20 -8.98
N SER A 344 8.10 19.92 -9.52
CA SER A 344 7.98 21.36 -9.76
C SER A 344 6.89 21.63 -10.81
N PRO A 345 6.15 22.76 -10.73
CA PRO A 345 5.21 23.17 -11.78
C PRO A 345 5.85 23.43 -13.16
N ASP A 346 7.18 23.58 -13.22
CA ASP A 346 7.86 23.82 -14.48
C ASP A 346 7.96 22.52 -15.31
N PRO A 347 7.54 22.52 -16.58
CA PRO A 347 7.83 21.41 -17.47
C PRO A 347 9.37 21.27 -17.61
N PRO A 348 9.90 20.05 -17.80
CA PRO A 348 11.30 19.91 -18.18
C PRO A 348 11.52 20.70 -19.48
N ASN A 349 12.44 21.67 -19.42
CA ASN A 349 12.91 22.43 -20.58
C ASN A 349 13.39 21.53 -21.72
#